data_AF-A0A9D2G9M5-F1
#
_entry.id   AF-A0A9D2G9M5-F1
#
_cell.length_a   1.000
_cell.length_b   1.000
_cell.length_c   1.000
_cell.angle_alpha   90.00
_cell.angle_beta   90.00
_cell.angle_gamma   90.00
#
_symmetry.space_group_name_H-M   'P 1'
#
loop_
_entity.id
_entity.type
_entity.pdbx_description
1 polymer ?
#
loop_
_entity_poly.entity_id
_entity_poly.type
_entity_poly.pdbx_seq_one_letter_code
_entity_poly.pdbx_strand_id
1 'polypeptide(L)' 'MSEIKLKPCPFCGGEAKMKHGYPGQQRKGIRQSVVQCKKCGCRTVTYRQAAYQPWKEVDEQAAEAWNRRASDD' A
#
# COMPACT_ATOMS: atom_id res chain seq x y z
N MET A 1 -16.53 -1.37 5.17
CA MET A 1 -15.20 -1.57 4.57
C MET A 1 -14.23 -1.68 5.72
N SER A 2 -13.59 -2.83 5.92
CA SER A 2 -12.65 -3.02 7.04
C SER A 2 -11.53 -1.99 6.95
N GLU A 3 -11.31 -1.23 8.02
CA GLU A 3 -10.25 -0.23 8.07
C GLU A 3 -8.89 -0.93 8.11
N ILE A 4 -8.11 -0.79 7.04
CA ILE A 4 -6.78 -1.38 6.96
C ILE A 4 -5.81 -0.54 7.79
N LYS A 5 -5.31 -1.12 8.90
CA LYS A 5 -4.40 -0.45 9.83
C LYS A 5 -2.95 -0.56 9.38
N LEU A 6 -2.31 0.58 9.16
CA LEU A 6 -0.91 0.68 8.74
C LEU A 6 0.00 1.01 9.93
N LYS A 7 1.13 0.30 10.05
CA LYS A 7 2.20 0.63 10.99
C LYS A 7 2.85 1.97 10.59
N PRO A 8 3.44 2.73 11.54
CA PRO A 8 4.19 3.94 11.21
C PRO A 8 5.39 3.62 10.31
N CYS A 9 5.89 4.64 9.60
CA CYS A 9 7.01 4.50 8.69
C CYS A 9 8.24 3.91 9.39
N PRO A 10 8.84 2.83 8.83
CA PRO A 10 9.99 2.19 9.45
C PRO A 10 11.26 3.05 9.41
N PHE A 11 11.32 4.08 8.55
CA PHE A 11 12.50 4.93 8.38
C PHE A 11 12.46 6.20 9.23
N CYS A 12 11.29 6.81 9.42
CA CYS A 12 11.18 8.13 10.06
C CYS A 12 10.10 8.20 11.14
N GLY A 13 9.43 7.08 11.46
CA GLY A 13 8.32 7.02 12.41
C GLY A 13 7.05 7.77 11.99
N GLY A 14 7.04 8.40 10.81
CA GLY A 14 5.94 9.23 10.33
C GLY A 14 4.72 8.42 9.90
N GLU A 15 3.57 9.08 9.81
CA GLU A 15 2.32 8.44 9.41
C GLU A 15 2.38 7.89 7.97
N ALA A 16 1.83 6.68 7.79
CA ALA A 16 1.68 6.01 6.51
C ALA A 16 0.24 6.14 6.01
N LYS A 17 0.05 6.27 4.69
CA LYS A 17 -1.28 6.24 4.07
C LYS A 17 -1.32 5.31 2.87
N MET A 18 -2.50 4.72 2.67
CA MET A 18 -2.88 4.04 1.43
C MET A 18 -3.07 5.09 0.32
N LYS A 19 -2.58 4.79 -0.87
CA LYS A 19 -2.84 5.55 -2.11
C LYS A 19 -3.32 4.59 -3.19
N HIS A 20 -4.38 4.97 -3.88
CA HIS A 20 -4.95 4.21 -4.99
C HIS A 20 -4.50 4.80 -6.32
N GLY A 21 -3.34 4.34 -6.79
CA GLY A 21 -2.70 4.85 -8.01
C GLY A 21 -2.01 6.21 -7.84
N TYR A 22 -1.16 6.53 -8.81
CA TYR A 22 -0.63 7.88 -8.99
C TYR A 22 -1.18 8.46 -10.30
N PRO A 23 -1.53 9.76 -10.34
CA PRO A 23 -1.89 10.42 -11.59
C PRO A 23 -0.72 10.25 -12.58
N GLY A 24 -1.01 9.63 -13.75
CA GLY A 24 -0.03 9.32 -14.79
C GLY A 24 0.44 7.85 -14.88
N GLN A 25 0.27 7.04 -13.82
CA GLN A 25 0.61 5.59 -13.84
C GLN A 25 -0.61 4.67 -13.66
N GLN A 26 -1.78 5.27 -13.40
CA GLN A 26 -3.03 4.55 -13.25
C GLN A 26 -3.50 4.01 -14.60
N ARG A 27 -3.55 2.68 -14.73
CA ARG A 27 -4.20 2.04 -15.89
C ARG A 27 -5.71 2.00 -15.66
N LYS A 28 -6.48 2.51 -16.62
CA LYS A 28 -7.94 2.49 -16.59
C LYS A 28 -8.43 1.04 -16.40
N GLY A 29 -9.30 0.82 -15.43
CA GLY A 29 -9.88 -0.50 -15.13
C GLY A 29 -9.03 -1.43 -14.27
N ILE A 30 -7.79 -1.06 -13.91
CA ILE A 30 -6.94 -1.85 -13.01
C ILE A 30 -6.77 -1.08 -11.71
N ARG A 31 -7.24 -1.65 -10.59
CA ARG A 31 -6.99 -1.06 -9.28
C ARG A 31 -5.52 -1.22 -8.90
N GLN A 32 -4.94 -0.14 -8.39
CA GLN A 32 -3.55 -0.08 -7.98
C GLN A 32 -3.47 0.43 -6.55
N SER A 33 -2.64 -0.17 -5.71
CA SER A 33 -2.51 0.21 -4.30
C SER A 33 -1.04 0.34 -3.92
N VAL A 34 -0.74 1.41 -3.19
CA VAL A 34 0.58 1.73 -2.62
C VAL A 34 0.38 2.21 -1.20
N VAL A 35 1.29 1.82 -0.31
CA VAL A 35 1.42 2.51 0.98
C VAL A 35 2.59 3.48 0.89
N GLN A 36 2.37 4.74 1.29
CA GLN A 36 3.39 5.78 1.28
C GLN A 36 3.41 6.55 2.60
N CYS A 37 4.61 6.79 3.13
CA CYS A 37 4.84 7.70 4.24
C CYS A 37 4.55 9.15 3.84
N LYS A 38 3.74 9.86 4.64
CA LYS A 38 3.44 11.27 4.44
C LYS A 38 4.64 12.19 4.70
N LYS A 39 5.61 11.76 5.49
CA LYS A 39 6.76 12.58 5.93
C LYS A 39 7.98 12.43 5.02
N CYS A 40 8.53 11.22 4.89
CA CYS A 40 9.76 10.99 4.12
C CYS A 40 9.51 10.51 2.68
N GLY A 41 8.25 10.25 2.30
CA GLY A 41 7.90 9.81 0.94
C GLY A 41 8.21 8.34 0.62
N CYS A 42 8.86 7.59 1.53
CA CYS A 42 9.11 6.16 1.36
C CYS A 42 7.80 5.41 1.09
N ARG A 43 7.84 4.44 0.18
CA ARG A 43 6.65 3.73 -0.32
C ARG A 43 6.93 2.27 -0.64
N THR A 44 5.87 1.46 -0.64
CA THR A 44 5.91 0.11 -1.20
C THR A 44 5.99 0.15 -2.72
N VAL A 45 6.20 -1.02 -3.33
CA VAL A 45 5.91 -1.24 -4.75
C VAL A 45 4.41 -1.04 -5.04
N THR A 46 4.08 -0.80 -6.30
CA THR A 46 2.69 -0.70 -6.76
C THR A 46 2.08 -2.07 -6.94
N TYR A 47 1.18 -2.43 -6.03
CA TYR A 47 0.34 -3.61 -6.14
C TYR A 47 -0.74 -3.35 -7.18
N ARG A 48 -0.92 -4.28 -8.10
CA ARG A 48 -1.90 -4.18 -9.18
C ARG A 48 -2.88 -5.33 -9.03
N GLN A 49 -4.14 -5.04 -9.26
CA GLN A 49 -5.18 -6.06 -9.31
C GLN A 49 -4.87 -7.08 -10.41
N ALA A 50 -4.78 -8.36 -10.04
CA ALA A 50 -4.75 -9.46 -10.98
C ALA A 50 -6.14 -9.70 -11.59
N ALA A 51 -6.19 -10.44 -12.72
CA ALA A 51 -7.46 -10.84 -13.30
C ALA A 51 -8.29 -11.64 -12.27
N TYR A 52 -9.57 -11.32 -12.15
CA TYR A 52 -10.53 -11.94 -11.20
C TYR A 52 -10.24 -11.74 -9.70
N GLN A 53 -9.22 -10.95 -9.34
CA GLN A 53 -8.91 -10.66 -7.94
C GLN A 53 -9.86 -9.57 -7.41
N PRO A 54 -10.50 -9.73 -6.24
CA PRO A 54 -11.33 -8.69 -5.65
C PRO A 54 -10.48 -7.48 -5.18
N TRP A 55 -11.12 -6.31 -5.17
CA TRP A 55 -10.44 -5.04 -4.88
C TRP A 55 -9.81 -4.95 -3.50
N LYS A 56 -10.45 -5.58 -2.49
CA LYS A 56 -10.00 -5.55 -1.10
C LYS A 56 -8.61 -6.18 -0.96
N GLU A 57 -8.36 -7.26 -1.70
CA GLU A 57 -7.10 -8.00 -1.64
C GLU A 57 -5.89 -7.20 -2.16
N VAL A 58 -6.09 -6.19 -3.02
CA VAL A 58 -4.99 -5.35 -3.51
C VAL A 58 -4.55 -4.37 -2.42
N ASP A 59 -5.51 -3.83 -1.67
CA ASP A 59 -5.25 -2.93 -0.53
C ASP A 59 -4.62 -3.71 0.64
N GLU A 60 -5.09 -4.94 0.87
CA GLU A 60 -4.54 -5.86 1.89
C GLU A 60 -3.09 -6.23 1.59
N GLN A 61 -2.76 -6.63 0.35
CA GLN A 61 -1.38 -6.92 -0.05
C GLN A 61 -0.42 -5.74 0.17
N ALA A 62 -0.85 -4.53 -0.18
CA ALA A 62 -0.03 -3.34 0.00
C ALA A 62 0.22 -3.04 1.49
N ALA A 63 -0.79 -3.24 2.33
CA ALA A 63 -0.69 -3.05 3.76
C ALA A 63 0.12 -4.15 4.46
N GLU A 64 -0.07 -5.40 4.09
CA GLU A 64 0.72 -6.54 4.61
C GLU A 64 2.20 -6.35 4.31
N ALA A 65 2.54 -5.98 3.06
CA ALA A 65 3.91 -5.72 2.68
C ALA A 65 4.54 -4.53 3.43
N TRP A 66 3.76 -3.48 3.70
CA TRP A 66 4.21 -2.36 4.52
C TRP A 66 4.38 -2.74 6.00
N ASN A 67 3.49 -3.58 6.52
CA ASN A 67 3.46 -3.99 7.92
C ASN A 67 4.45 -5.11 8.24
N ARG A 68 4.89 -5.87 7.22
CA ARG A 68 5.95 -6.88 7.29
C ARG A 68 7.28 -6.19 7.56
N ARG A 69 7.90 -6.49 8.69
CA ARG A 69 9.22 -5.97 9.08
C ARG A 69 10.19 -7.14 9.15
N ALA A 70 11.47 -6.90 8.91
CA ALA A 70 12.51 -7.92 9.01
C ALA A 70 12.72 -8.46 10.44
N SER A 71 12.05 -7.88 11.43
CA SER A 71 12.17 -8.19 12.86
C SER A 71 11.06 -9.13 13.39
N ASP A 72 10.22 -9.66 12.51
CA ASP A 72 9.05 -10.51 12.85
C ASP A 72 9.35 -12.00 12.58
N ASP A 73 10.58 -12.43 12.89
CA ASP A 73 11.06 -13.83 12.89
C ASP A 73 11.28 -14.29 14.33
#